data_AF-A0A0F2QSW2-F1
#
_entry.id   AF-A0A0F2QSW2-F1
#
_cell.length_a   1.000
_cell.length_b   1.000
_cell.length_c   1.000
_cell.angle_alpha   90.00
_cell.angle_beta   90.00
_cell.angle_gamma   90.00
#
_symmetry.space_group_name_H-M   'P 1'
#
loop_
_entity.id
_entity.type
_entity.pdbx_description
1 polymer ?
#
loop_
_entity_poly.entity_id
_entity_poly.type
_entity_poly.pdbx_seq_one_letter_code
_entity_poly.pdbx_strand_id
1 'polypeptide(L)'
;MTQKEHPRLAAYARELRWALSALPDADRDSIVDEMRSHVLDRVDAGASVEDTLAALGPADDYASAFRDAYTVATSLSSGRTPHLLGALMRNVANSVSAAVAGIVILGAWMFTLMIGNVALLKISDPAHVGLWKSDHFFFIGIIDDPSTGRELLGPWLLPIALASLVISLLLTRWLAVWALRRIAPRR
;
A
#
# COMPACT_ATOMS: atom_id res chain seq x y z
N MET A 1 -31.64 -0.42 -33.35
CA MET A 1 -32.24 -1.76 -33.33
C MET A 1 -32.02 -2.33 -31.95
N THR A 2 -33.04 -2.35 -31.11
CA THR A 2 -32.98 -2.86 -29.73
C THR A 2 -32.93 -4.39 -29.78
N GLN A 3 -31.72 -4.94 -29.83
CA GLN A 3 -31.47 -6.37 -29.62
C GLN A 3 -32.08 -6.69 -28.25
N LYS A 4 -33.10 -7.57 -28.23
CA LYS A 4 -33.75 -7.99 -26.97
C LYS A 4 -32.65 -8.48 -26.03
N GLU A 5 -32.34 -7.71 -24.99
CA GLU A 5 -31.35 -8.14 -23.99
C GLU A 5 -31.75 -9.53 -23.49
N HIS A 6 -30.80 -10.47 -23.57
CA HIS A 6 -31.02 -11.83 -23.11
C HIS A 6 -31.38 -11.80 -21.62
N PRO A 7 -32.46 -12.48 -21.17
CA PRO A 7 -32.94 -12.36 -19.78
C PRO A 7 -31.87 -12.77 -18.75
N ARG A 8 -30.96 -13.68 -19.11
CA ARG A 8 -29.81 -14.05 -18.28
C ARG A 8 -28.74 -12.96 -18.18
N LEU A 9 -28.45 -12.26 -19.28
CA LEU A 9 -27.51 -11.14 -19.27
C LEU A 9 -28.05 -9.99 -18.40
N ALA A 10 -29.35 -9.70 -18.50
CA ALA A 10 -29.99 -8.69 -17.66
C ALA A 10 -29.95 -9.07 -16.17
N ALA A 11 -30.17 -10.35 -15.83
CA ALA A 11 -30.06 -10.84 -14.47
C ALA A 11 -28.63 -10.71 -13.92
N TYR A 12 -27.63 -11.15 -14.71
CA TYR A 12 -26.21 -11.05 -14.35
C TYR A 12 -25.77 -9.59 -14.18
N ALA A 13 -26.16 -8.70 -15.09
CA ALA A 13 -25.86 -7.27 -15.00
C ALA A 13 -26.42 -6.66 -13.70
N ARG A 14 -27.62 -7.06 -13.28
CA ARG A 14 -28.20 -6.62 -12.01
C ARG A 14 -27.41 -7.15 -10.82
N GLU A 15 -27.06 -8.43 -10.79
CA GLU A 15 -26.25 -9.04 -9.74
C GLU A 15 -24.87 -8.37 -9.64
N LEU A 16 -24.21 -8.14 -10.78
CA LEU A 16 -22.94 -7.43 -10.86
C LEU A 16 -23.06 -6.00 -10.32
N ARG A 17 -24.12 -5.27 -10.69
CA ARG A 17 -24.39 -3.93 -10.17
C ARG A 17 -24.54 -3.95 -8.65
N TRP A 18 -25.22 -4.94 -8.08
CA TRP A 18 -25.34 -5.11 -6.63
C TRP A 18 -23.98 -5.42 -5.98
N ALA A 19 -23.18 -6.31 -6.58
CA ALA A 19 -21.85 -6.67 -6.07
C ALA A 19 -20.86 -5.49 -6.11
N LEU A 20 -21.03 -4.56 -7.05
CA LEU A 20 -20.25 -3.32 -7.21
C LEU A 20 -20.80 -2.12 -6.39
N SER A 21 -21.74 -2.33 -5.47
CA SER A 21 -22.38 -1.27 -4.68
C SER A 21 -21.41 -0.40 -3.86
N ALA A 22 -20.19 -0.87 -3.60
CA ALA A 22 -19.15 -0.11 -2.93
C ALA A 22 -18.47 0.97 -3.81
N LEU A 23 -18.64 0.92 -5.13
CA LEU A 23 -18.06 1.88 -6.08
C LEU A 23 -19.03 3.06 -6.34
N PRO A 24 -18.51 4.23 -6.77
CA PRO A 24 -19.33 5.32 -7.26
C PRO A 24 -20.25 4.89 -8.41
N ASP A 25 -21.44 5.48 -8.48
CA ASP A 25 -22.46 5.11 -9.45
C ASP A 25 -21.96 5.20 -10.90
N ALA A 26 -21.15 6.20 -11.23
CA ALA A 26 -20.58 6.38 -12.57
C ALA A 26 -19.64 5.23 -12.98
N ASP A 27 -18.75 4.81 -12.07
CA ASP A 27 -17.79 3.73 -12.32
C ASP A 27 -18.51 2.38 -12.41
N ARG A 28 -19.47 2.15 -11.52
CA ARG A 28 -20.29 0.95 -11.53
C ARG A 28 -21.05 0.79 -12.85
N ASP A 29 -21.64 1.87 -13.34
CA ASP A 29 -22.43 1.85 -14.55
C ASP A 29 -21.54 1.62 -15.78
N SER A 30 -20.37 2.26 -15.82
CA SER A 30 -19.36 2.02 -16.85
C SER A 30 -18.89 0.56 -16.89
N ILE A 31 -18.62 -0.07 -15.74
CA ILE A 31 -18.17 -1.47 -15.68
C ILE A 31 -19.27 -2.42 -16.16
N VAL A 32 -20.52 -2.19 -15.76
CA VAL A 32 -21.65 -3.02 -16.19
C VAL A 32 -21.87 -2.88 -17.70
N ASP A 33 -21.75 -1.68 -18.25
CA ASP A 33 -21.92 -1.46 -19.69
C ASP A 33 -20.78 -2.04 -20.53
N GLU A 34 -19.53 -1.97 -20.04
CA GLU A 34 -18.39 -2.63 -20.68
C GLU A 34 -18.55 -4.16 -20.66
N MET A 35 -18.98 -4.73 -19.54
CA MET A 35 -19.29 -6.17 -19.45
C MET A 35 -20.38 -6.57 -20.45
N ARG A 36 -21.47 -5.79 -20.55
CA ARG A 36 -22.55 -6.04 -21.51
C ARG A 36 -22.03 -6.02 -22.94
N SER A 37 -21.26 -4.98 -23.31
CA SER A 37 -20.67 -4.87 -24.65
C SER A 37 -19.82 -6.10 -24.97
N HIS A 38 -18.94 -6.50 -24.05
CA HIS A 38 -18.04 -7.63 -24.27
C HIS A 38 -18.76 -8.97 -24.41
N VAL A 39 -19.85 -9.17 -23.67
CA VAL A 39 -20.69 -10.36 -23.81
C VAL A 39 -21.42 -10.34 -25.17
N LEU A 40 -22.00 -9.20 -25.55
CA LEU A 40 -22.70 -9.06 -26.83
C LEU A 40 -21.75 -9.27 -28.02
N ASP A 41 -20.53 -8.72 -27.97
CA ASP A 41 -19.52 -8.91 -29.01
C ASP A 41 -19.17 -10.39 -29.22
N ARG A 42 -19.08 -11.17 -28.13
CA ARG A 42 -18.83 -12.62 -28.22
C ARG A 42 -20.03 -13.40 -28.74
N VAL A 43 -21.23 -12.98 -28.37
CA VAL A 43 -22.47 -13.59 -28.84
C VAL A 43 -22.66 -13.33 -30.32
N ASP A 44 -22.37 -12.12 -30.78
CA ASP A 44 -22.38 -11.76 -32.20
C ASP A 44 -21.28 -12.51 -32.98
N ALA A 45 -20.17 -12.86 -32.33
CA ALA A 45 -19.15 -13.77 -32.86
C ALA A 45 -19.55 -15.26 -32.83
N GLY A 46 -20.76 -15.60 -32.39
CA GLY A 46 -21.34 -16.94 -32.41
C GLY A 46 -21.24 -17.72 -31.11
N ALA A 47 -20.79 -17.11 -30.00
CA ALA A 47 -20.79 -17.76 -28.70
C ALA A 47 -22.18 -17.79 -28.06
N SER A 48 -22.43 -18.80 -27.23
CA SER A 48 -23.61 -18.83 -26.37
C SER A 48 -23.50 -17.79 -25.25
N VAL A 49 -24.61 -17.11 -24.92
CA VAL A 49 -24.68 -16.17 -23.79
C VAL A 49 -24.36 -16.90 -22.49
N GLU A 50 -24.89 -18.11 -22.31
CA GLU A 50 -24.71 -18.92 -21.12
C GLU A 50 -23.25 -19.31 -20.92
N ASP A 51 -22.57 -19.75 -21.98
CA ASP A 51 -21.16 -20.15 -21.91
C ASP A 51 -20.25 -18.94 -21.66
N THR A 52 -20.59 -17.80 -22.28
CA THR A 52 -19.84 -16.55 -22.09
C THR A 52 -19.95 -16.05 -20.65
N LEU A 53 -21.16 -16.07 -20.07
CA LEU A 53 -21.37 -15.71 -18.66
C LEU A 53 -20.74 -16.73 -17.71
N ALA A 54 -20.79 -18.02 -18.02
CA ALA A 54 -20.13 -19.06 -17.23
C ALA A 54 -18.61 -18.87 -17.19
N ALA A 55 -18.01 -18.43 -18.30
CA ALA A 55 -16.59 -18.10 -18.37
C ALA A 55 -16.20 -16.87 -17.55
N LEU A 56 -17.12 -15.93 -17.30
CA LEU A 56 -16.91 -14.80 -16.40
C LEU A 56 -16.99 -15.22 -14.92
N GLY A 57 -17.64 -16.34 -14.62
CA GLY A 57 -17.87 -16.82 -13.28
C GLY A 57 -18.95 -16.02 -12.52
N PRO A 58 -19.13 -16.27 -11.22
CA PRO A 58 -20.09 -15.57 -10.38
C PRO A 58 -19.88 -14.05 -10.41
N ALA A 59 -20.97 -13.29 -10.41
CA ALA A 59 -20.90 -11.82 -10.47
C ALA A 59 -20.13 -11.20 -9.29
N ASP A 60 -20.17 -11.83 -8.11
CA ASP A 60 -19.40 -11.38 -6.93
C ASP A 60 -17.89 -11.62 -7.10
N ASP A 61 -17.49 -12.74 -7.68
CA ASP A 61 -16.09 -13.04 -7.98
C ASP A 61 -15.55 -12.08 -9.04
N TYR A 62 -16.33 -11.81 -10.08
CA TYR A 62 -15.97 -10.82 -11.10
C TYR A 62 -15.86 -9.41 -10.49
N ALA A 63 -16.78 -9.03 -9.60
CA ALA A 63 -16.77 -7.74 -8.90
C ALA A 63 -15.59 -7.60 -7.91
N SER A 64 -15.11 -8.71 -7.33
CA SER A 64 -14.04 -8.69 -6.32
C SER A 64 -12.78 -7.96 -6.81
N ALA A 65 -12.38 -8.18 -8.08
CA ALA A 65 -11.22 -7.54 -8.67
C ALA A 65 -11.35 -6.00 -8.73
N PHE A 66 -12.56 -5.49 -8.97
CA PHE A 66 -12.84 -4.05 -9.01
C PHE A 66 -12.95 -3.46 -7.61
N ARG A 67 -13.57 -4.18 -6.67
CA ARG A 67 -13.62 -3.77 -5.26
C ARG A 67 -12.23 -3.71 -4.64
N ASP A 68 -11.36 -4.67 -4.95
CA ASP A 68 -9.98 -4.69 -4.47
C ASP A 68 -9.18 -3.52 -5.06
N ALA A 69 -9.31 -3.29 -6.37
CA ALA A 69 -8.67 -2.14 -7.02
C ALA A 69 -9.17 -0.79 -6.46
N TYR A 70 -10.48 -0.66 -6.24
CA TYR A 70 -11.09 0.53 -5.65
C TYR A 70 -10.67 0.71 -4.19
N THR A 71 -10.62 -0.37 -3.40
CA THR A 71 -10.13 -0.36 -2.02
C THR A 71 -8.67 0.08 -1.96
N VAL A 72 -7.83 -0.39 -2.89
CA VAL A 72 -6.44 0.07 -3.01
C VAL A 72 -6.39 1.54 -3.40
N ALA A 73 -7.16 1.99 -4.40
CA ALA A 73 -7.18 3.39 -4.85
C ALA A 73 -7.67 4.35 -3.77
N THR A 74 -8.73 3.99 -3.04
CA THR A 74 -9.26 4.77 -1.90
C THR A 74 -8.36 4.70 -0.67
N SER A 75 -7.67 3.59 -0.43
CA SER A 75 -6.64 3.50 0.61
C SER A 75 -5.45 4.42 0.30
N LEU A 76 -5.11 4.59 -0.98
CA LEU A 76 -4.07 5.51 -1.43
C LEU A 76 -4.49 6.99 -1.35
N SER A 77 -5.79 7.29 -1.51
CA SER A 77 -6.33 8.65 -1.38
C SER A 77 -6.63 9.04 0.07
N SER A 78 -6.94 8.08 0.96
CA SER A 78 -7.32 8.35 2.37
C SER A 78 -6.14 8.51 3.34
N GLY A 79 -4.89 8.30 2.89
CA GLY A 79 -3.70 8.68 3.65
C GLY A 79 -3.45 7.92 4.95
N ARG A 80 -4.09 6.76 5.17
CA ARG A 80 -3.94 5.98 6.41
C ARG A 80 -3.03 4.75 6.21
N THR A 81 -1.83 4.85 6.77
CA THR A 81 -0.74 3.86 6.82
C THR A 81 -1.12 2.41 7.21
N PRO A 82 -2.07 2.12 8.13
CA PRO A 82 -2.25 0.75 8.62
C PRO A 82 -2.88 -0.22 7.60
N HIS A 83 -3.67 0.24 6.63
CA HIS A 83 -4.29 -0.66 5.64
C HIS A 83 -3.30 -1.15 4.56
N LEU A 84 -2.23 -0.37 4.29
CA LEU A 84 -1.13 -0.79 3.39
C LEU A 84 -0.34 -1.97 3.95
N LEU A 85 -0.19 -2.07 5.27
CA LEU A 85 0.50 -3.18 5.95
C LEU A 85 -0.25 -4.51 5.80
N GLY A 86 -1.59 -4.49 5.91
CA GLY A 86 -2.42 -5.70 5.78
C GLY A 86 -2.45 -6.29 4.37
N ALA A 87 -2.39 -5.45 3.34
CA ALA A 87 -2.28 -5.88 1.94
C ALA A 87 -0.91 -6.47 1.61
N LEU A 88 0.17 -5.90 2.18
CA LEU A 88 1.53 -6.44 2.03
C LEU A 88 1.64 -7.83 2.69
N MET A 89 1.18 -8.00 3.92
CA MET A 89 1.30 -9.29 4.65
C MET A 89 0.64 -10.47 3.93
N ARG A 90 -0.47 -10.25 3.20
CA ARG A 90 -1.15 -11.32 2.43
C ARG A 90 -0.41 -11.74 1.15
N ASN A 91 0.39 -10.85 0.56
CA ASN A 91 1.12 -11.12 -0.69
C ASN A 91 2.64 -11.32 -0.51
N VAL A 92 3.20 -11.05 0.68
CA VAL A 92 4.63 -11.24 1.00
C VAL A 92 5.07 -12.69 0.83
N ALA A 93 4.20 -13.67 1.08
CA ALA A 93 4.55 -15.09 0.96
C ALA A 93 4.95 -15.52 -0.47
N ASN A 94 4.49 -14.79 -1.51
CA ASN A 94 4.66 -15.20 -2.91
C ASN A 94 5.48 -14.21 -3.76
N SER A 95 6.08 -13.17 -3.17
CA SER A 95 6.75 -12.11 -3.94
C SER A 95 8.04 -11.60 -3.30
N VAL A 96 9.18 -11.86 -3.97
CA VAL A 96 10.52 -11.38 -3.57
C VAL A 96 10.55 -9.84 -3.44
N SER A 97 9.83 -9.11 -4.29
CA SER A 97 9.78 -7.65 -4.21
C SER A 97 9.07 -7.14 -2.94
N ALA A 98 8.03 -7.84 -2.48
CA ALA A 98 7.37 -7.51 -1.21
C ALA A 98 8.25 -7.84 0.00
N ALA A 99 9.01 -8.94 -0.05
CA ALA A 99 9.97 -9.29 1.01
C ALA A 99 11.10 -8.23 1.12
N VAL A 100 11.70 -7.83 0.00
CA VAL A 100 12.73 -6.78 -0.03
C VAL A 100 12.17 -5.45 0.48
N ALA A 101 10.97 -5.05 0.02
CA ALA A 101 10.31 -3.84 0.51
C ALA A 101 10.09 -3.89 2.03
N GLY A 102 9.63 -5.05 2.55
CA GLY A 102 9.44 -5.27 3.98
C GLY A 102 10.72 -5.11 4.80
N ILE A 103 11.84 -5.69 4.36
CA ILE A 103 13.14 -5.57 5.03
C ILE A 103 13.61 -4.12 5.07
N VAL A 104 13.50 -3.39 3.95
CA VAL A 104 13.91 -1.98 3.88
C VAL A 104 13.05 -1.10 4.78
N ILE A 105 11.73 -1.33 4.79
CA ILE A 105 10.79 -0.62 5.67
C ILE A 105 11.14 -0.89 7.14
N LEU A 106 11.34 -2.16 7.50
CA LEU A 106 11.70 -2.54 8.87
C LEU A 106 13.00 -1.86 9.32
N GLY A 107 14.05 -1.90 8.48
CA GLY A 107 15.32 -1.25 8.78
C GLY A 107 15.18 0.26 8.97
N ALA A 108 14.41 0.94 8.11
CA ALA A 108 14.16 2.38 8.21
C ALA A 108 13.44 2.75 9.51
N TRP A 109 12.44 1.96 9.91
CA TRP A 109 11.72 2.17 11.17
C TRP A 109 12.58 1.87 12.39
N MET A 110 13.41 0.81 12.37
CA MET A 110 14.37 0.54 13.45
C MET A 110 15.35 1.70 13.63
N PHE A 111 15.91 2.22 12.55
CA PHE A 111 16.80 3.38 12.59
C PHE A 111 16.09 4.62 13.15
N THR A 112 14.86 4.90 12.69
CA THR A 112 14.04 6.03 13.14
C THR A 112 13.72 5.92 14.64
N LEU A 113 13.37 4.73 15.12
CA LEU A 113 13.09 4.50 16.54
C LEU A 113 14.35 4.68 17.38
N MET A 114 15.50 4.17 16.91
CA MET A 114 16.78 4.32 17.62
C MET A 114 17.15 5.80 17.76
N ILE A 115 17.20 6.55 16.65
CA ILE A 115 17.59 7.96 16.69
C ILE A 115 16.54 8.83 17.38
N GLY A 116 15.25 8.51 17.23
CA GLY A 116 14.15 9.17 17.91
C GLY A 116 14.21 9.00 19.42
N ASN A 117 14.56 7.79 19.91
CA ASN A 117 14.72 7.54 21.33
C ASN A 117 15.89 8.36 21.92
N VAL A 118 17.05 8.37 21.25
CA VAL A 118 18.21 9.18 21.66
C VAL A 118 17.87 10.68 21.62
N ALA A 119 17.13 11.14 20.62
CA ALA A 119 16.69 12.54 20.53
C ALA A 119 15.75 12.94 21.68
N LEU A 120 14.82 12.05 22.08
CA LEU A 120 13.94 12.27 23.24
C LEU A 120 14.73 12.31 24.54
N LEU A 121 15.68 11.38 24.72
CA LEU A 121 16.56 11.36 25.89
C LEU A 121 17.40 12.64 26.00
N LYS A 122 17.85 13.21 24.86
CA LYS A 122 18.60 14.48 24.83
C LYS A 122 17.79 15.68 25.31
N ILE A 123 16.46 15.65 25.24
CA ILE A 123 15.61 16.71 25.80
C ILE A 123 15.70 16.71 27.34
N SER A 124 15.73 15.52 27.94
CA SER A 124 15.81 15.35 29.39
C SER A 124 17.23 15.56 29.93
N ASP A 125 18.24 15.07 29.21
CA ASP A 125 19.65 15.24 29.55
C ASP A 125 20.48 15.69 28.33
N PRO A 126 20.52 17.02 28.08
CA PRO A 126 21.23 17.57 26.92
C PRO A 126 22.75 17.40 26.97
N ALA A 127 23.31 17.22 28.17
CA ALA A 127 24.75 17.22 28.42
C ALA A 127 25.38 15.84 28.17
N HIS A 128 24.68 14.76 28.49
CA HIS A 128 25.22 13.39 28.43
C HIS A 128 24.76 12.59 27.20
N VAL A 129 23.70 13.04 26.52
CA VAL A 129 23.11 12.29 25.39
C VAL A 129 23.53 12.90 24.06
N GLY A 130 24.06 12.08 23.14
CA GLY A 130 24.44 12.55 21.82
C GLY A 130 25.15 11.51 20.97
N LEU A 131 25.73 12.00 19.86
CA LEU A 131 26.69 11.25 19.07
C LEU A 131 28.09 11.69 19.51
N TRP A 132 28.80 10.76 20.13
CA TRP A 132 30.08 11.01 20.78
C TRP A 132 31.23 10.44 19.95
N LYS A 133 32.29 11.24 19.85
CA LYS A 133 33.54 10.83 19.21
C LYS A 133 34.73 11.20 20.10
N SER A 134 35.62 10.23 20.30
CA SER A 134 36.95 10.42 20.86
C SER A 134 37.99 9.71 20.00
N ASP A 135 39.24 9.67 20.44
CA ASP A 135 40.29 8.90 19.79
C ASP A 135 40.11 7.38 19.92
N HIS A 136 39.30 6.93 20.88
CA HIS A 136 39.14 5.51 21.22
C HIS A 136 37.73 4.97 21.03
N PHE A 137 36.72 5.84 20.87
CA PHE A 137 35.34 5.41 20.67
C PHE A 137 34.55 6.33 19.74
N PHE A 138 33.57 5.73 19.09
CA PHE A 138 32.54 6.42 18.31
C PHE A 138 31.21 5.71 18.54
N PHE A 139 30.28 6.36 19.22
CA PHE A 139 28.98 5.76 19.52
C PHE A 139 27.89 6.82 19.66
N ILE A 140 26.64 6.37 19.51
CA ILE A 140 25.45 7.17 19.76
C ILE A 140 24.76 6.65 21.02
N GLY A 141 24.49 7.54 21.99
CA GLY A 141 23.94 7.14 23.28
C GLY A 141 24.28 8.10 24.41
N ILE A 142 24.45 7.55 25.60
CA ILE A 142 24.69 8.28 26.86
C ILE A 142 26.17 8.12 27.24
N ILE A 143 26.81 9.21 27.66
CA ILE A 143 28.18 9.22 28.21
C ILE A 143 28.15 9.65 29.68
N ASP A 144 28.96 9.02 30.53
CA ASP A 144 29.03 9.40 31.96
C ASP A 144 29.81 10.71 32.18
N ASP A 145 30.89 10.91 31.43
CA ASP A 145 31.73 12.11 31.50
C ASP A 145 31.85 12.79 30.13
N PRO A 146 31.10 13.90 29.89
CA PRO A 146 31.13 14.66 28.65
C PRO A 146 32.51 15.24 28.30
N SER A 147 33.44 15.34 29.25
CA SER A 147 34.79 15.85 28.97
C SER A 147 35.67 14.87 28.19
N THR A 148 35.29 13.58 28.18
CA THR A 148 36.06 12.50 27.54
C THR A 148 35.81 12.35 26.04
N GLY A 149 34.85 13.09 25.48
CA GLY A 149 34.50 13.00 24.07
C GLY A 149 33.89 14.28 23.52
N ARG A 150 33.99 14.47 22.21
CA ARG A 150 33.31 15.57 21.52
C ARG A 150 31.95 15.11 21.02
N GLU A 151 30.94 15.87 21.37
CA GLU A 151 29.58 15.70 20.85
C GLU A 151 29.47 16.33 19.45
N LEU A 152 28.98 15.56 18.48
CA LEU A 152 29.04 15.94 17.06
C LEU A 152 27.74 16.54 16.51
N LEU A 153 26.59 16.10 17.01
CA LEU A 153 25.28 16.46 16.44
C LEU A 153 24.65 17.65 17.17
N GLY A 154 24.81 17.74 18.47
CA GLY A 154 24.26 18.79 19.32
C GLY A 154 22.76 18.95 19.08
N PRO A 155 22.30 20.17 18.82
CA PRO A 155 20.89 20.42 18.53
C PRO A 155 20.42 19.78 17.22
N TRP A 156 21.31 19.37 16.30
CA TRP A 156 20.93 18.72 15.04
C TRP A 156 20.38 17.30 15.21
N LEU A 157 20.55 16.68 16.37
CA LEU A 157 20.00 15.35 16.63
C LEU A 157 18.46 15.33 16.47
N LEU A 158 17.77 16.37 16.96
CA LEU A 158 16.31 16.53 16.86
C LEU A 158 15.80 16.66 15.41
N PRO A 159 16.30 17.60 14.58
CA PRO A 159 15.86 17.71 13.20
C PRO A 159 16.24 16.48 12.37
N ILE A 160 17.36 15.80 12.67
CA ILE A 160 17.71 14.53 12.01
C ILE A 160 16.70 13.43 12.39
N ALA A 161 16.31 13.33 13.66
CA ALA A 161 15.29 12.38 14.10
C ALA A 161 13.93 12.65 13.42
N LEU A 162 13.52 13.92 13.35
CA LEU A 162 12.28 14.30 12.67
C LEU A 162 12.35 14.03 11.16
N ALA A 163 13.48 14.35 10.53
CA ALA A 163 13.71 14.06 9.12
C ALA A 163 13.67 12.55 8.86
N SER A 164 14.29 11.74 9.74
CA SER A 164 14.27 10.28 9.62
C SER A 164 12.84 9.71 9.73
N LEU A 165 12.00 10.30 10.58
CA LEU A 165 10.59 9.95 10.69
C LEU A 165 9.83 10.24 9.39
N VAL A 166 10.00 11.45 8.84
CA VAL A 166 9.36 11.84 7.57
C VAL A 166 9.83 10.95 6.43
N ILE A 167 11.14 10.70 6.33
CA ILE A 167 11.74 9.83 5.32
C ILE A 167 11.17 8.41 5.44
N SER A 168 11.10 7.85 6.65
CA SER A 168 10.55 6.50 6.87
C SER A 168 9.08 6.40 6.48
N LEU A 169 8.27 7.42 6.77
CA LEU A 169 6.87 7.49 6.34
C LEU A 169 6.75 7.53 4.81
N LEU A 170 7.51 8.40 4.15
CA LEU A 170 7.51 8.53 2.69
C LEU A 170 8.04 7.26 2.00
N LEU A 171 9.12 6.68 2.54
CA LEU A 171 9.74 5.46 2.03
C LEU A 171 8.79 4.26 2.18
N THR A 172 8.11 4.15 3.33
CA THR A 172 7.08 3.11 3.55
C THR A 172 5.98 3.23 2.51
N ARG A 173 5.44 4.44 2.29
CA ARG A 173 4.40 4.68 1.29
C ARG A 173 4.90 4.34 -0.12
N TRP A 174 6.08 4.83 -0.49
CA TRP A 174 6.66 4.63 -1.81
C TRP A 174 6.94 3.15 -2.11
N LEU A 175 7.60 2.44 -1.18
CA LEU A 175 7.91 1.02 -1.32
C LEU A 175 6.65 0.15 -1.32
N ALA A 176 5.65 0.46 -0.48
CA ALA A 176 4.38 -0.26 -0.49
C ALA A 176 3.68 -0.13 -1.84
N VAL A 177 3.59 1.08 -2.39
CA VAL A 177 3.02 1.32 -3.72
C VAL A 177 3.83 0.61 -4.81
N TRP A 178 5.15 0.70 -4.75
CA TRP A 178 6.05 0.06 -5.71
C TRP A 178 5.89 -1.47 -5.70
N ALA A 179 5.83 -2.08 -4.52
CA ALA A 179 5.65 -3.52 -4.36
C ALA A 179 4.28 -3.97 -4.88
N LEU A 180 3.20 -3.24 -4.55
CA LEU A 180 1.86 -3.53 -5.05
C LEU A 180 1.76 -3.43 -6.58
N ARG A 181 2.37 -2.40 -7.20
CA ARG A 181 2.43 -2.25 -8.66
C ARG A 181 3.19 -3.39 -9.37
N ARG A 182 4.16 -4.02 -8.68
CA ARG A 182 4.92 -5.16 -9.22
C ARG A 182 4.14 -6.48 -9.15
N ILE A 183 3.21 -6.59 -8.21
CA ILE A 183 2.38 -7.79 -8.00
C ILE A 183 1.08 -7.71 -8.80
N ALA A 184 0.60 -6.50 -9.09
CA ALA A 184 -0.56 -6.31 -9.95
C ALA A 184 -0.31 -6.96 -11.33
N PRO A 185 -1.19 -7.89 -11.77
CA PRO A 185 -1.02 -8.57 -13.05
C PRO A 185 -1.01 -7.53 -14.18
N ARG A 186 0.05 -7.57 -15.01
CA ARG A 186 0.10 -6.80 -16.25
C ARG A 186 -0.97 -7.38 -17.18
N ARG A 187 -2.04 -6.61 -17.41
CA ARG A 187 -3.03 -6.86 -18.47
C ARG A 187 -2.36 -6.70 -19.83
#